data_AF-V9EKS5-F1
#
_entry.id   AF-V9EKS5-F1
#
_cell.length_a   1.000
_cell.length_b   1.000
_cell.length_c   1.000
_cell.angle_alpha   90.00
_cell.angle_beta   90.00
_cell.angle_gamma   90.00
#
_symmetry.space_group_name_H-M   'P 1'
#
loop_
_entity.id
_entity.type
_entity.pdbx_description
1 polymer ?
#
loop_
_entity_poly.entity_id
_entity_poly.type
_entity_poly.pdbx_seq_one_letter_code
_entity_poly.pdbx_strand_id
1 'polypeptide(L)'
;MFSKYIAKYYPNNEKSVLERFTVKYGEDAVAKALVTATNKGTMKDFASKLQTQQLEGWLARQKSAGDVFNLLKIKEDGVLSMKSRKVIVLSKYVNLFNGKNPQDKTQLFSVMKNGFGGDGGLARMVTAARRVGDPEIELTAKQYQKGLFKQWFAGDIKPENVYAKFVNGKEGHLEKAIVAQYKAHYDKQMNPQVYTFNDPRRS
;
A
#
# COMPACT_ATOMS: atom_id res chain seq x y z
N MET A 1 -32.37 -10.93 -9.20
CA MET A 1 -31.02 -10.67 -8.64
C MET A 1 -30.00 -11.46 -9.45
N PHE A 2 -29.00 -10.79 -10.01
CA PHE A 2 -27.94 -11.36 -10.87
C PHE A 2 -27.23 -12.59 -10.24
N SER A 3 -27.09 -12.62 -8.91
CA SER A 3 -26.59 -13.79 -8.17
C SER A 3 -27.46 -15.04 -8.32
N LYS A 4 -28.79 -14.91 -8.34
CA LYS A 4 -29.71 -16.03 -8.64
C LYS A 4 -29.59 -16.49 -10.11
N TYR A 5 -29.32 -15.58 -11.05
CA TYR A 5 -29.10 -15.93 -12.44
C TYR A 5 -27.82 -16.75 -12.61
N ILE A 6 -26.72 -16.31 -12.00
CA ILE A 6 -25.47 -17.07 -12.01
C ILE A 6 -25.62 -18.41 -11.28
N ALA A 7 -26.21 -18.45 -10.08
CA ALA A 7 -26.44 -19.71 -9.39
C ALA A 7 -27.32 -20.69 -10.21
N LYS A 8 -28.30 -20.18 -10.97
CA LYS A 8 -29.22 -20.99 -11.78
C LYS A 8 -28.59 -21.51 -13.07
N TYR A 9 -27.92 -20.65 -13.84
CA TYR A 9 -27.40 -21.02 -15.16
C TYR A 9 -25.96 -21.53 -15.11
N TYR A 10 -25.31 -21.36 -13.96
CA TYR A 10 -23.88 -21.55 -13.83
C TYR A 10 -23.46 -22.08 -12.43
N PRO A 11 -24.05 -23.19 -11.96
CA PRO A 11 -23.90 -23.66 -10.58
C PRO A 11 -22.46 -24.08 -10.19
N ASN A 12 -21.60 -24.37 -11.16
CA ASN A 12 -20.20 -24.83 -10.94
C ASN A 12 -19.13 -23.97 -11.63
N ASN A 13 -19.41 -22.72 -12.02
CA ASN A 13 -18.51 -21.96 -12.91
C ASN A 13 -17.96 -20.63 -12.37
N GLU A 14 -17.91 -20.43 -11.05
CA GLU A 14 -17.40 -19.18 -10.45
C GLU A 14 -16.07 -18.71 -11.05
N LYS A 15 -15.15 -19.65 -11.37
CA LYS A 15 -13.93 -19.39 -12.16
C LYS A 15 -14.21 -18.76 -13.54
N SER A 16 -15.21 -19.23 -14.27
CA SER A 16 -15.62 -18.67 -15.56
C SER A 16 -16.26 -17.27 -15.43
N VAL A 17 -16.87 -16.95 -14.29
CA VAL A 17 -17.43 -15.60 -14.05
C VAL A 17 -16.29 -14.62 -13.81
N LEU A 18 -15.36 -14.99 -12.93
CA LEU A 18 -14.17 -14.21 -12.66
C LEU A 18 -13.36 -14.01 -13.95
N GLU A 19 -13.13 -15.07 -14.72
CA GLU A 19 -12.42 -15.03 -16.00
C GLU A 19 -13.09 -14.08 -16.99
N ARG A 20 -14.40 -14.19 -17.20
CA ARG A 20 -15.14 -13.28 -18.11
C ARG A 20 -15.06 -11.82 -17.67
N PHE A 21 -15.19 -11.56 -16.36
CA PHE A 21 -15.05 -10.20 -15.85
C PHE A 21 -13.63 -9.67 -16.05
N THR A 22 -12.61 -10.48 -15.78
CA THR A 22 -11.22 -10.10 -15.97
C THR A 22 -10.90 -9.85 -17.43
N VAL A 23 -11.39 -10.68 -18.36
CA VAL A 23 -11.24 -10.48 -19.81
C VAL A 23 -11.88 -9.17 -20.26
N LYS A 24 -13.08 -8.85 -19.74
CA LYS A 24 -13.83 -7.66 -20.17
C LYS A 24 -13.33 -6.36 -19.54
N TYR A 25 -12.97 -6.37 -18.25
CA TYR A 25 -12.71 -5.16 -17.46
C TYR A 25 -11.28 -5.03 -16.95
N GLY A 26 -10.48 -6.08 -17.05
CA GLY A 26 -9.12 -6.13 -16.52
C GLY A 26 -9.05 -6.56 -15.04
N GLU A 27 -7.92 -7.15 -14.67
CA GLU A 27 -7.68 -7.66 -13.30
C GLU A 27 -7.83 -6.57 -12.23
N ASP A 28 -7.31 -5.37 -12.50
CA ASP A 28 -7.29 -4.28 -11.52
C ASP A 28 -8.69 -3.73 -11.20
N ALA A 29 -9.52 -3.55 -12.23
CA ALA A 29 -10.88 -3.08 -12.07
C ALA A 29 -11.77 -4.13 -11.39
N VAL A 30 -11.64 -5.40 -11.79
CA VAL A 30 -12.38 -6.51 -11.19
C VAL A 30 -12.02 -6.69 -9.72
N ALA A 31 -10.73 -6.70 -9.39
CA ALA A 31 -10.28 -6.83 -8.01
C ALA A 31 -10.81 -5.69 -7.12
N LYS A 32 -10.75 -4.45 -7.62
CA LYS A 32 -11.30 -3.28 -6.92
C LYS A 32 -12.81 -3.38 -6.72
N ALA A 33 -13.55 -3.88 -7.72
CA ALA A 33 -14.99 -4.05 -7.64
C ALA A 33 -15.39 -5.17 -6.66
N LEU A 34 -14.67 -6.29 -6.66
CA LEU A 34 -14.92 -7.42 -5.76
C LEU A 34 -14.70 -7.03 -4.30
N VAL A 35 -13.55 -6.45 -3.95
CA VAL A 35 -13.30 -5.96 -2.58
C VAL A 35 -14.26 -4.87 -2.14
N THR A 36 -14.84 -4.13 -3.09
CA THR A 36 -15.91 -3.15 -2.82
C THR A 36 -17.21 -3.84 -2.47
N ALA A 37 -17.57 -4.88 -3.21
CA ALA A 37 -18.81 -5.62 -3.04
C ALA A 37 -18.82 -6.50 -1.78
N THR A 38 -17.66 -6.84 -1.19
CA THR A 38 -17.61 -7.54 0.10
C THR A 38 -18.23 -6.75 1.26
N ASN A 39 -18.46 -5.44 1.09
CA ASN A 39 -19.11 -4.59 2.08
C ASN A 39 -20.60 -4.34 1.77
N LYS A 40 -21.19 -5.04 0.78
CA LYS A 40 -22.59 -4.87 0.36
C LYS A 40 -23.38 -6.14 0.68
N GLY A 41 -24.32 -6.05 1.62
CA GLY A 41 -24.98 -7.21 2.25
C GLY A 41 -25.45 -8.32 1.30
N THR A 42 -26.15 -7.98 0.22
CA THR A 42 -26.70 -8.99 -0.72
C THR A 42 -25.67 -9.62 -1.67
N MET A 43 -24.49 -9.00 -1.83
CA MET A 43 -23.41 -9.48 -2.71
C MET A 43 -22.17 -9.95 -1.94
N LYS A 44 -22.15 -9.76 -0.61
CA LYS A 44 -20.98 -9.99 0.23
C LYS A 44 -20.38 -11.38 0.07
N ASP A 45 -21.19 -12.42 0.20
CA ASP A 45 -20.70 -13.80 0.17
C ASP A 45 -20.21 -14.19 -1.22
N PHE A 46 -20.95 -13.81 -2.26
CA PHE A 46 -20.58 -14.07 -3.64
C PHE A 46 -19.29 -13.33 -4.03
N ALA A 47 -19.19 -12.03 -3.70
CA ALA A 47 -18.00 -11.24 -3.95
C ALA A 47 -16.78 -11.74 -3.16
N SER A 48 -16.99 -12.19 -1.92
CA SER A 48 -15.90 -12.75 -1.10
C SER A 48 -15.37 -14.05 -1.69
N LYS A 49 -16.25 -14.95 -2.15
CA LYS A 49 -15.84 -16.19 -2.84
C LYS A 49 -15.04 -15.89 -4.11
N LEU A 50 -15.54 -15.01 -4.97
CA LEU A 50 -14.82 -14.60 -6.19
C LEU A 50 -13.48 -13.92 -5.86
N GLN A 51 -13.41 -13.08 -4.82
CA GLN A 51 -12.17 -12.46 -4.41
C GLN A 51 -11.16 -13.50 -3.93
N THR A 52 -11.59 -14.50 -3.13
CA THR A 52 -10.72 -15.61 -2.71
C THR A 52 -10.19 -16.38 -3.91
N GLN A 53 -11.05 -16.75 -4.86
CA GLN A 53 -10.63 -17.43 -6.09
C GLN A 53 -9.64 -16.60 -6.91
N GLN A 54 -9.81 -15.28 -6.96
CA GLN A 54 -8.88 -14.38 -7.64
C GLN A 54 -7.50 -14.40 -6.98
N LEU A 55 -7.44 -14.28 -5.65
CA LEU A 55 -6.17 -14.28 -4.91
C LEU A 55 -5.47 -15.64 -5.00
N GLU A 56 -6.19 -16.74 -4.83
CA GLU A 56 -5.67 -18.11 -4.97
C GLU A 56 -5.22 -18.40 -6.41
N GLY A 57 -5.93 -17.87 -7.41
CA GLY A 57 -5.54 -17.97 -8.81
C GLY A 57 -4.23 -17.26 -9.12
N TRP A 58 -3.98 -16.08 -8.52
CA TRP A 58 -2.69 -15.39 -8.65
C TRP A 58 -1.57 -16.17 -7.96
N LEU A 59 -1.83 -16.72 -6.77
CA LEU A 59 -0.86 -17.55 -6.05
C LEU A 59 -0.51 -18.83 -6.82
N ALA A 60 -1.51 -19.54 -7.36
CA ALA A 60 -1.32 -20.75 -8.15
C ALA A 60 -0.51 -20.50 -9.44
N ARG A 61 -0.59 -19.28 -9.99
CA ARG A 61 0.24 -18.81 -11.11
C ARG A 61 1.59 -18.24 -10.66
N GLN A 62 1.99 -18.49 -9.41
CA GLN A 62 3.27 -18.10 -8.83
C GLN A 62 3.54 -16.60 -8.89
N LYS A 63 2.50 -15.76 -8.83
CA LYS A 63 2.68 -14.30 -8.81
C LYS A 63 3.35 -13.87 -7.50
N SER A 64 4.42 -13.10 -7.57
CA SER A 64 4.95 -12.42 -6.39
C SER A 64 4.00 -11.30 -5.96
N ALA A 65 4.15 -10.79 -4.73
CA ALA A 65 3.42 -9.60 -4.31
C ALA A 65 3.74 -8.36 -5.18
N GLY A 66 4.97 -8.27 -5.72
CA GLY A 66 5.36 -7.24 -6.69
C GLY A 66 4.61 -7.38 -8.01
N ASP A 67 4.42 -8.61 -8.50
CA ASP A 67 3.62 -8.85 -9.71
C ASP A 67 2.17 -8.43 -9.50
N VAL A 68 1.60 -8.74 -8.32
CA VAL A 68 0.23 -8.33 -7.99
C VAL A 68 0.11 -6.80 -7.84
N PHE A 69 1.12 -6.12 -7.29
CA PHE A 69 1.15 -4.66 -7.27
C PHE A 69 1.04 -4.07 -8.70
N ASN A 70 1.81 -4.61 -9.65
CA ASN A 70 1.77 -4.18 -11.05
C ASN A 70 0.46 -4.57 -11.74
N LEU A 71 -0.03 -5.78 -11.50
CA LEU A 71 -1.30 -6.29 -12.03
C LEU A 71 -2.48 -5.40 -11.61
N LEU A 72 -2.46 -4.92 -10.38
CA LEU A 72 -3.47 -4.01 -9.81
C LEU A 72 -3.31 -2.56 -10.27
N LYS A 73 -2.27 -2.25 -11.04
CA LYS A 73 -1.98 -0.91 -11.54
C LYS A 73 -2.02 0.16 -10.42
N ILE A 74 -1.34 -0.12 -9.31
CA ILE A 74 -1.33 0.76 -8.14
C ILE A 74 -0.47 2.01 -8.40
N LYS A 75 0.60 1.86 -9.20
CA LYS A 75 1.50 2.97 -9.52
C LYS A 75 0.78 4.05 -10.34
N GLU A 76 -0.09 3.62 -11.23
CA GLU A 76 -0.89 4.43 -12.14
C GLU A 76 -1.96 5.25 -11.41
N ASP A 77 -2.42 4.80 -10.24
CA ASP A 77 -3.32 5.58 -9.37
C ASP A 77 -2.62 6.83 -8.77
N GLY A 78 -1.27 6.91 -8.82
CA GLY A 78 -0.50 8.02 -8.28
C GLY A 78 -0.82 8.29 -6.81
N VAL A 79 -1.07 9.56 -6.44
CA VAL A 79 -1.44 9.94 -5.05
C VAL A 79 -2.72 9.27 -4.55
N LEU A 80 -3.64 8.90 -5.45
CA LEU A 80 -4.90 8.24 -5.08
C LEU A 80 -4.68 6.82 -4.56
N SER A 81 -3.52 6.22 -4.85
CA SER A 81 -3.12 4.92 -4.29
C SER A 81 -3.17 4.91 -2.75
N MET A 82 -2.94 6.05 -2.09
CA MET A 82 -2.97 6.20 -0.63
C MET A 82 -4.34 5.91 0.01
N LYS A 83 -5.42 5.95 -0.77
CA LYS A 83 -6.77 5.54 -0.35
C LYS A 83 -7.41 4.50 -1.28
N SER A 84 -6.62 3.94 -2.20
CA SER A 84 -7.15 3.04 -3.21
C SER A 84 -7.47 1.67 -2.62
N ARG A 85 -8.67 1.15 -2.93
CA ARG A 85 -9.05 -0.21 -2.56
C ARG A 85 -8.17 -1.28 -3.22
N LYS A 86 -7.44 -0.95 -4.28
CA LYS A 86 -6.41 -1.84 -4.86
C LYS A 86 -5.32 -2.18 -3.82
N VAL A 87 -4.94 -1.24 -2.96
CA VAL A 87 -3.96 -1.50 -1.89
C VAL A 87 -4.53 -2.45 -0.82
N ILE A 88 -5.85 -2.42 -0.59
CA ILE A 88 -6.52 -3.39 0.29
C ILE A 88 -6.45 -4.79 -0.32
N VAL A 89 -6.68 -4.93 -1.63
CA VAL A 89 -6.51 -6.22 -2.33
C VAL A 89 -5.07 -6.71 -2.22
N LEU A 90 -4.08 -5.85 -2.47
CA LEU A 90 -2.67 -6.19 -2.34
C LEU A 90 -2.32 -6.66 -0.92
N SER A 91 -2.84 -5.98 0.11
CA SER A 91 -2.67 -6.38 1.50
C SER A 91 -3.23 -7.78 1.78
N LYS A 92 -4.44 -8.07 1.29
CA LYS A 92 -5.03 -9.41 1.39
C LYS A 92 -4.17 -10.46 0.68
N TYR A 93 -3.62 -10.14 -0.49
CA TYR A 93 -2.73 -11.03 -1.22
C TYR A 93 -1.43 -11.31 -0.45
N VAL A 94 -0.77 -10.27 0.09
CA VAL A 94 0.44 -10.44 0.90
C VAL A 94 0.20 -11.35 2.11
N ASN A 95 -0.94 -11.20 2.78
CA ASN A 95 -1.31 -12.07 3.90
C ASN A 95 -1.51 -13.52 3.46
N LEU A 96 -2.19 -13.75 2.33
CA LEU A 96 -2.35 -15.09 1.76
C LEU A 96 -1.00 -15.71 1.38
N PHE A 97 -0.15 -14.93 0.70
CA PHE A 97 1.17 -15.33 0.23
C PHE A 97 2.07 -15.79 1.39
N ASN A 98 2.20 -14.95 2.44
CA ASN A 98 3.00 -15.30 3.62
C ASN A 98 2.39 -16.47 4.41
N GLY A 99 1.07 -16.61 4.44
CA GLY A 99 0.40 -17.73 5.13
C GLY A 99 0.68 -19.08 4.46
N LYS A 100 0.95 -19.09 3.15
CA LYS A 100 1.29 -20.30 2.37
C LYS A 100 2.79 -20.56 2.31
N ASN A 101 3.60 -19.52 2.45
CA ASN A 101 5.06 -19.59 2.52
C ASN A 101 5.53 -19.00 3.86
N PRO A 102 5.54 -19.76 4.97
CA PRO A 102 5.87 -19.22 6.29
C PRO A 102 7.30 -18.66 6.41
N GLN A 103 8.19 -19.03 5.49
CA GLN A 103 9.55 -18.48 5.40
C GLN A 103 9.58 -17.12 4.70
N ASP A 104 8.56 -16.81 3.88
CA ASP A 104 8.41 -15.51 3.23
C ASP A 104 7.80 -14.51 4.20
N LYS A 105 8.57 -13.47 4.55
CA LYS A 105 8.14 -12.37 5.42
C LYS A 105 7.81 -11.11 4.64
N THR A 106 7.14 -11.26 3.49
CA THR A 106 6.83 -10.12 2.61
C THR A 106 5.96 -9.10 3.35
N GLN A 107 6.41 -7.84 3.39
CA GLN A 107 5.68 -6.76 4.04
C GLN A 107 5.00 -5.90 2.98
N LEU A 108 3.73 -5.51 3.20
CA LEU A 108 3.01 -4.58 2.32
C LEU A 108 3.82 -3.30 2.08
N PHE A 109 4.45 -2.78 3.15
CA PHE A 109 5.33 -1.61 3.06
C PHE A 109 6.46 -1.81 2.04
N SER A 110 7.15 -2.95 2.07
CA SER A 110 8.23 -3.27 1.14
C SER A 110 7.74 -3.40 -0.30
N VAL A 111 6.56 -4.01 -0.50
CA VAL A 111 5.95 -4.13 -1.84
C VAL A 111 5.60 -2.76 -2.40
N MET A 112 4.96 -1.90 -1.60
CA MET A 112 4.64 -0.52 -1.99
C MET A 112 5.91 0.27 -2.28
N LYS A 113 6.93 0.17 -1.41
CA LYS A 113 8.22 0.84 -1.60
C LYS A 113 8.86 0.45 -2.92
N ASN A 114 8.98 -0.85 -3.18
CA ASN A 114 9.59 -1.35 -4.41
C ASN A 114 8.76 -0.97 -5.65
N GLY A 115 7.44 -1.10 -5.58
CA GLY A 115 6.52 -0.76 -6.66
C GLY A 115 6.57 0.70 -7.09
N PHE A 116 6.79 1.62 -6.14
CA PHE A 116 6.98 3.05 -6.44
C PHE A 116 8.40 3.42 -6.89
N GLY A 117 9.35 2.49 -6.90
CA GLY A 117 10.75 2.74 -7.29
C GLY A 117 11.71 2.93 -6.12
N GLY A 118 11.51 2.15 -5.06
CA GLY A 118 12.37 2.13 -3.87
C GLY A 118 12.13 3.32 -2.95
N ASP A 119 13.10 3.57 -2.06
CA ASP A 119 13.05 4.62 -1.05
C ASP A 119 12.77 6.00 -1.66
N GLY A 120 13.47 6.36 -2.75
CA GLY A 120 13.26 7.61 -3.47
C GLY A 120 11.88 7.76 -4.09
N GLY A 121 11.42 6.70 -4.76
CA GLY A 121 10.13 6.67 -5.42
C GLY A 121 8.98 6.83 -4.43
N LEU A 122 8.99 6.04 -3.35
CA LEU A 122 7.98 6.14 -2.31
C LEU A 122 8.07 7.48 -1.56
N ALA A 123 9.27 7.99 -1.27
CA ALA A 123 9.45 9.29 -0.60
C ALA A 123 8.87 10.46 -1.42
N ARG A 124 9.07 10.47 -2.75
CA ARG A 124 8.42 11.43 -3.64
C ARG A 124 6.91 11.27 -3.61
N MET A 125 6.42 10.03 -3.66
CA MET A 125 4.99 9.77 -3.70
C MET A 125 4.28 10.26 -2.44
N VAL A 126 4.79 9.92 -1.25
CA VAL A 126 4.16 10.34 0.02
C VAL A 126 4.29 11.85 0.24
N THR A 127 5.40 12.46 -0.20
CA THR A 127 5.57 13.92 -0.13
C THR A 127 4.58 14.65 -1.02
N ALA A 128 4.33 14.15 -2.23
CA ALA A 128 3.31 14.70 -3.13
C ALA A 128 1.90 14.49 -2.57
N ALA A 129 1.58 13.29 -2.09
CA ALA A 129 0.28 12.95 -1.50
C ALA A 129 -0.10 13.86 -0.33
N ARG A 130 0.87 14.21 0.53
CA ARG A 130 0.67 15.13 1.66
C ARG A 130 0.32 16.57 1.25
N ARG A 131 0.46 16.93 -0.03
CA ARG A 131 0.15 18.28 -0.55
C ARG A 131 -1.22 18.37 -1.23
N VAL A 132 -1.95 17.25 -1.33
CA VAL A 132 -3.23 17.17 -2.06
C VAL A 132 -4.40 17.77 -1.25
N GLY A 133 -4.28 17.88 0.08
CA GLY A 133 -5.33 18.42 0.94
C GLY A 133 -6.48 17.46 1.25
N ASP A 134 -6.37 16.20 0.84
CA ASP A 134 -7.31 15.14 1.22
C ASP A 134 -6.86 14.49 2.55
N PRO A 135 -7.69 14.51 3.61
CA PRO A 135 -7.28 14.03 4.94
C PRO A 135 -6.92 12.54 4.98
N GLU A 136 -7.61 11.69 4.22
CA GLU A 136 -7.35 10.24 4.21
C GLU A 136 -6.02 9.96 3.50
N ILE A 137 -5.78 10.60 2.36
CA ILE A 137 -4.51 10.51 1.63
C ILE A 137 -3.36 11.01 2.50
N GLU A 138 -3.54 12.14 3.19
CA GLU A 138 -2.48 12.72 4.03
C GLU A 138 -2.14 11.80 5.22
N LEU A 139 -3.15 11.22 5.87
CA LEU A 139 -2.95 10.27 6.97
C LEU A 139 -2.15 9.05 6.52
N THR A 140 -2.56 8.39 5.43
CA THR A 140 -1.84 7.24 4.89
C THR A 140 -0.42 7.62 4.45
N ALA A 141 -0.25 8.75 3.77
CA ALA A 141 1.06 9.22 3.33
C ALA A 141 2.00 9.48 4.52
N LYS A 142 1.51 10.06 5.63
CA LYS A 142 2.26 10.24 6.87
C LYS A 142 2.71 8.90 7.47
N GLN A 143 1.88 7.86 7.40
CA GLN A 143 2.25 6.53 7.90
C GLN A 143 3.41 5.92 7.09
N TYR A 144 3.32 5.93 5.75
CA TYR A 144 4.41 5.44 4.89
C TYR A 144 5.68 6.28 5.05
N GLN A 145 5.56 7.60 5.15
CA GLN A 145 6.72 8.47 5.40
C GLN A 145 7.39 8.15 6.75
N LYS A 146 6.61 7.96 7.82
CA LYS A 146 7.15 7.56 9.13
C LYS A 146 7.88 6.22 9.04
N GLY A 147 7.35 5.27 8.28
CA GLY A 147 8.01 4.00 7.99
C GLY A 147 9.35 4.17 7.28
N LEU A 148 9.40 4.97 6.22
CA LEU A 148 10.63 5.29 5.49
C LEU A 148 11.68 5.93 6.40
N PHE A 149 11.29 6.97 7.15
CA PHE A 149 12.23 7.70 7.99
C PHE A 149 12.78 6.84 9.13
N LYS A 150 11.97 5.94 9.69
CA LYS A 150 12.45 4.95 10.65
C LYS A 150 13.47 4.00 10.03
N GLN A 151 13.24 3.50 8.82
CA GLN A 151 14.21 2.65 8.11
C GLN A 151 15.52 3.39 7.80
N TRP A 152 15.42 4.65 7.36
CA TRP A 152 16.60 5.47 7.06
C TRP A 152 17.39 5.77 8.33
N PHE A 153 16.70 6.13 9.43
CA PHE A 153 17.36 6.40 10.70
C PHE A 153 18.05 5.14 11.26
N ALA A 154 17.36 4.00 11.26
CA ALA A 154 17.94 2.74 11.72
C ALA A 154 19.08 2.21 10.81
N GLY A 155 19.17 2.70 9.58
CA GLY A 155 20.28 2.43 8.66
C GLY A 155 21.38 3.49 8.69
N ASP A 156 21.46 4.30 9.75
CA ASP A 156 22.44 5.36 9.97
C ASP A 156 22.55 6.38 8.82
N ILE A 157 21.43 6.61 8.12
CA ILE A 157 21.40 7.59 7.05
C ILE A 157 21.30 8.99 7.65
N LYS A 158 22.37 9.77 7.56
CA LYS A 158 22.33 11.18 7.93
C LYS A 158 21.55 12.02 6.90
N PRO A 159 20.87 13.12 7.29
CA PRO A 159 20.09 13.95 6.37
C PRO A 159 20.84 14.42 5.12
N GLU A 160 22.12 14.78 5.26
CA GLU A 160 23.00 15.20 4.16
C GLU A 160 23.20 14.10 3.09
N ASN A 161 23.05 12.83 3.46
CA ASN A 161 23.25 11.69 2.55
C ASN A 161 21.99 11.34 1.75
N VAL A 162 20.83 11.90 2.10
CA VAL A 162 19.55 11.55 1.45
C VAL A 162 19.57 11.89 -0.04
N TYR A 163 20.20 13.02 -0.42
CA TYR A 163 20.32 13.42 -1.82
C TYR A 163 21.04 12.39 -2.68
N ALA A 164 22.23 11.99 -2.24
CA ALA A 164 23.06 11.03 -2.94
C ALA A 164 22.42 9.64 -2.96
N LYS A 165 21.82 9.18 -1.84
CA LYS A 165 21.35 7.80 -1.69
C LYS A 165 19.97 7.53 -2.27
N PHE A 166 19.03 8.47 -2.16
CA PHE A 166 17.62 8.16 -2.40
C PHE A 166 16.97 9.01 -3.49
N VAL A 167 17.51 10.17 -3.82
CA VAL A 167 16.88 11.04 -4.82
C VAL A 167 17.77 11.33 -6.02
N ASN A 168 18.78 10.48 -6.26
CA ASN A 168 19.68 10.52 -7.42
C ASN A 168 20.33 11.90 -7.61
N GLY A 169 20.68 12.58 -6.51
CA GLY A 169 21.27 13.92 -6.54
C GLY A 169 20.33 15.03 -7.03
N LYS A 170 19.04 14.76 -7.25
CA LYS A 170 18.08 15.80 -7.67
C LYS A 170 17.71 16.70 -6.49
N GLU A 171 17.65 18.01 -6.74
CA GLU A 171 17.23 19.00 -5.75
C GLU A 171 15.94 19.73 -6.15
N GLY A 172 14.94 18.97 -6.61
CA GLY A 172 13.61 19.51 -6.91
C GLY A 172 12.83 19.93 -5.66
N HIS A 173 11.68 20.58 -5.87
CA HIS A 173 10.81 21.01 -4.76
C HIS A 173 10.31 19.88 -3.88
N LEU A 174 10.22 18.65 -4.40
CA LEU A 174 9.86 17.47 -3.61
C LEU A 174 11.06 16.95 -2.83
N GLU A 175 12.23 16.84 -3.48
CA GLU A 175 13.46 16.37 -2.86
C GLU A 175 13.89 17.27 -1.69
N LYS A 176 13.85 18.60 -1.88
CA LYS A 176 14.11 19.56 -0.80
C LYS A 176 13.17 19.37 0.39
N ALA A 177 11.89 19.12 0.13
CA ALA A 177 10.93 18.87 1.19
C ALA A 177 11.16 17.52 1.90
N ILE A 178 11.55 16.47 1.16
CA ILE A 178 11.90 15.17 1.74
C ILE A 178 13.08 15.33 2.72
N VAL A 179 14.15 15.99 2.30
CA VAL A 179 15.35 16.18 3.14
C VAL A 179 15.01 17.02 4.37
N ALA A 180 14.27 18.12 4.22
CA ALA A 180 13.86 18.95 5.35
C ALA A 180 12.99 18.17 6.36
N GLN A 181 12.03 17.39 5.86
CA GLN A 181 11.15 16.56 6.71
C GLN A 181 11.92 15.44 7.41
N TYR A 182 12.87 14.82 6.71
CA TYR A 182 13.71 13.78 7.29
C TYR A 182 14.65 14.34 8.35
N LYS A 183 15.29 15.50 8.09
CA LYS A 183 16.13 16.20 9.08
C LYS A 183 15.34 16.48 10.37
N ALA A 184 14.13 17.01 10.26
CA ALA A 184 13.27 17.25 11.42
C ALA A 184 12.90 15.96 12.17
N HIS A 185 12.80 14.80 11.48
CA HIS A 185 12.62 13.50 12.14
C HIS A 185 13.91 13.05 12.83
N TYR A 186 15.05 13.13 12.14
CA TYR A 186 16.37 12.73 12.62
C TYR A 186 16.76 13.48 13.90
N ASP A 187 16.63 14.80 13.89
CA ASP A 187 16.98 15.68 15.04
C ASP A 187 16.14 15.32 16.28
N LYS A 188 14.84 15.01 16.10
CA LYS A 188 13.96 14.57 17.18
C LYS A 188 14.34 13.22 17.78
N GLN A 189 14.92 12.32 16.98
CA GLN A 189 15.36 11.00 17.44
C GLN A 189 16.72 11.05 18.13
N MET A 190 17.60 11.95 17.67
CA MET A 190 18.92 12.18 18.28
C MET A 190 18.83 12.92 19.62
N ASN A 191 17.87 13.83 19.75
CA ASN A 191 17.62 14.55 21.00
C ASN A 191 16.14 14.42 21.38
N PRO A 192 15.71 13.26 21.89
CA PRO A 192 14.35 13.10 22.38
C PRO A 192 14.20 14.05 23.57
N GLN A 193 13.44 15.14 23.41
CA GLN A 193 13.27 16.09 24.51
C GLN A 193 12.81 15.33 25.76
N VAL A 194 13.66 15.34 26.79
CA VAL A 194 13.29 14.91 28.13
C VAL A 194 12.26 15.94 28.60
N TYR A 195 10.98 15.58 28.51
CA TYR A 195 9.95 16.31 29.24
C TYR A 195 10.21 16.03 30.73
N THR A 196 11.10 16.81 31.36
CA THR A 196 11.08 16.96 32.81
C THR A 196 9.82 17.72 33.13
N PHE A 197 8.77 16.99 33.52
CA PHE A 197 7.62 17.58 34.20
C PHE A 197 8.13 18.11 35.55
N ASN A 198 8.63 19.35 35.55
CA ASN A 198 8.84 20.10 36.78
C ASN A 198 7.46 20.40 37.32
N ASP A 199 6.96 19.52 38.19
CA ASP A 199 5.79 19.79 39.04
C ASP A 199 6.22 20.78 40.13
N PRO A 200 5.81 22.06 40.07
CA PRO A 200 6.10 23.02 41.11
C PRO A 200 4.91 23.03 42.09
N ARG A 201 4.77 21.99 42.91
CA ARG A 201 3.87 22.01 44.07
C ARG A 201 4.45 21.26 45.27
N ARG A 202 5.38 21.92 45.96
CA ARG A 202 5.47 21.89 47.43
C ARG A 202 5.98 23.24 47.93
N SER A 203 5.04 24.07 48.33
CA SER A 203 5.16 25.00 49.45
C SER A 203 3.78 25.10 50.09
#